data_AF-A0A1I6ULG6-F1
#
_entry.id   AF-A0A1I6ULG6-F1
#
_cell.length_a   1.000
_cell.length_b   1.000
_cell.length_c   1.000
_cell.angle_alpha   90.00
_cell.angle_beta   90.00
_cell.angle_gamma   90.00
#
_symmetry.space_group_name_H-M   'P 1'
#
loop_
_entity.id
_entity.type
_entity.pdbx_description
1 polymer ?
#
loop_
_entity_poly.entity_id
_entity_poly.type
_entity_poly.pdbx_seq_one_letter_code
_entity_poly.pdbx_strand_id
1 'polypeptide(L)'
;MEYLKQKEKEEKFWKTQEARVEKYIRYNVKSITFTKREVTPMGIPHINGYINNDKKLWFVASISTTKDFENKFGCSGELDELSKHPAKSVSEIEKEEKEKKQE
;
A
#
# COMPACT_ATOMS: atom_id res chain seq x y z
N MET A 1 11.74 -4.36 -28.38
CA MET A 1 11.24 -5.55 -27.65
C MET A 1 11.63 -5.53 -26.17
N GLU A 2 12.91 -5.32 -25.82
CA GLU A 2 13.38 -5.34 -24.42
C GLU A 2 12.77 -4.23 -23.55
N TYR A 3 12.67 -3.01 -24.09
CA TYR A 3 12.02 -1.87 -23.43
C TYR A 3 10.55 -2.15 -23.04
N LEU A 4 9.79 -2.78 -23.94
CA LEU A 4 8.38 -3.12 -23.67
C LEU A 4 8.27 -4.12 -22.53
N LYS A 5 9.10 -5.17 -22.54
CA LYS A 5 9.14 -6.18 -21.47
C LYS A 5 9.51 -5.57 -20.11
N GLN A 6 10.40 -4.57 -20.09
CA GLN A 6 10.78 -3.87 -18.85
C GLN A 6 9.62 -3.02 -18.33
N LYS A 7 8.94 -2.28 -19.20
CA LYS A 7 7.77 -1.48 -18.84
C LYS A 7 6.62 -2.34 -18.32
N GLU A 8 6.37 -3.51 -18.92
CA GLU A 8 5.36 -4.47 -18.45
C GLU A 8 5.69 -5.01 -17.05
N LYS A 9 6.96 -5.35 -16.79
CA LYS A 9 7.41 -5.79 -15.48
C LYS A 9 7.24 -4.70 -14.41
N GLU A 10 7.61 -3.47 -14.75
CA GLU A 10 7.45 -2.32 -13.86
C GLU A 10 5.97 -2.04 -13.56
N GLU A 11 5.10 -2.04 -14.58
CA GLU A 11 3.67 -1.83 -14.37
C GLU A 11 3.06 -2.96 -13.53
N LYS A 12 3.47 -4.22 -13.77
CA LYS A 12 3.04 -5.35 -12.95
C LYS A 12 3.50 -5.20 -11.50
N PHE A 13 4.74 -4.77 -11.28
CA PHE A 13 5.23 -4.46 -9.94
C PHE A 13 4.32 -3.43 -9.26
N TRP A 14 4.10 -2.26 -9.87
CA TRP A 14 3.27 -1.22 -9.28
C TRP A 14 1.84 -1.67 -9.00
N LYS A 15 1.19 -2.39 -9.93
CA LYS A 15 -0.17 -2.92 -9.72
C LYS A 15 -0.23 -3.88 -8.54
N THR A 16 0.74 -4.77 -8.39
CA THR A 16 0.82 -5.68 -7.23
C THR A 16 0.98 -4.89 -5.93
N GLN A 17 1.87 -3.89 -5.90
CA GLN A 17 2.09 -3.11 -4.69
C GLN A 17 0.89 -2.23 -4.34
N GLU A 18 0.26 -1.58 -5.32
CA GLU A 18 -0.98 -0.82 -5.12
C GLU A 18 -2.09 -1.69 -4.55
N ALA A 19 -2.28 -2.91 -5.06
CA ALA A 19 -3.27 -3.84 -4.53
C ALA A 19 -3.01 -4.23 -3.07
N ARG A 20 -1.74 -4.43 -2.68
CA ARG A 20 -1.37 -4.75 -1.30
C ARG A 20 -1.55 -3.55 -0.36
N VAL A 21 -1.15 -2.36 -0.80
CA VAL A 21 -1.35 -1.11 -0.05
C VAL A 21 -2.83 -0.81 0.11
N GLU A 22 -3.62 -0.99 -0.95
CA GLU A 22 -5.08 -0.86 -0.91
C GLU A 22 -5.69 -1.81 0.11
N LYS A 23 -5.30 -3.09 0.10
CA LYS A 23 -5.80 -4.09 1.07
C LYS A 23 -5.49 -3.69 2.51
N TYR A 24 -4.25 -3.27 2.78
CA TYR A 24 -3.83 -2.83 4.12
C TYR A 24 -4.66 -1.65 4.63
N ILE A 25 -4.87 -0.65 3.77
CA ILE A 25 -5.58 0.59 4.13
C ILE A 25 -7.08 0.32 4.27
N ARG A 26 -7.70 -0.36 3.29
CA ARG A 26 -9.14 -0.67 3.29
C ARG A 26 -9.60 -1.51 4.48
N TYR A 27 -8.70 -2.27 5.11
CA TYR A 27 -9.03 -3.00 6.33
C TYR A 27 -9.51 -2.05 7.45
N ASN A 28 -9.07 -0.79 7.46
CA ASN A 28 -9.37 0.17 8.53
C ASN A 28 -10.17 1.38 8.07
N VAL A 29 -10.19 1.68 6.77
CA VAL A 29 -10.78 2.93 6.23
C VAL A 29 -11.67 2.67 5.03
N LYS A 30 -12.59 3.59 4.74
CA LYS A 30 -13.66 3.37 3.75
C LYS A 30 -13.22 3.54 2.29
N SER A 31 -12.27 4.45 2.03
CA SER A 31 -11.86 4.76 0.66
C SER A 31 -10.41 5.23 0.59
N ILE A 32 -9.77 4.96 -0.55
CA ILE A 32 -8.36 5.25 -0.82
C ILE A 32 -8.24 5.92 -2.18
N THR A 33 -7.28 6.83 -2.32
CA THR A 33 -6.92 7.45 -3.59
C THR A 33 -5.41 7.50 -3.72
N PHE A 34 -4.87 6.80 -4.72
CA PHE A 34 -3.46 6.88 -5.09
C PHE A 34 -3.20 8.15 -5.89
N THR A 35 -2.12 8.86 -5.55
CA THR A 35 -1.76 10.14 -6.18
C THR A 35 -0.50 10.03 -7.01
N LYS A 36 0.51 9.29 -6.53
CA LYS A 36 1.81 9.21 -7.18
C LYS A 36 2.53 7.91 -6.84
N ARG A 37 3.21 7.36 -7.85
CA ARG A 37 4.26 6.35 -7.72
C ARG A 37 5.60 7.05 -7.85
N GLU A 38 6.51 6.84 -6.92
CA GLU A 38 7.83 7.44 -7.00
C GLU A 38 8.91 6.48 -6.52
N VAL A 39 10.14 6.71 -6.97
CA VAL A 39 11.30 5.97 -6.51
C VAL A 39 12.26 7.01 -5.96
N THR A 40 12.67 6.85 -4.71
CA THR A 40 13.65 7.75 -4.08
C THR A 40 15.00 7.67 -4.77
N PRO A 41 15.91 8.64 -4.59
CA PRO A 41 17.28 8.55 -5.11
C PRO A 41 18.04 7.29 -4.67
N MET A 42 17.66 6.70 -3.53
CA MET A 42 18.21 5.43 -3.03
C MET A 42 17.58 4.19 -3.69
N GLY A 43 16.70 4.36 -4.68
CA GLY A 43 16.05 3.26 -5.39
C GLY A 43 14.86 2.65 -4.65
N ILE A 44 14.37 3.27 -3.56
CA ILE A 44 13.26 2.74 -2.77
C ILE A 44 11.92 3.21 -3.35
N PRO A 45 11.05 2.30 -3.83
CA PRO A 45 9.74 2.64 -4.36
C PRO A 45 8.76 3.07 -3.27
N HIS A 46 7.97 4.10 -3.56
CA HIS A 46 6.94 4.65 -2.69
C HIS A 46 5.64 4.85 -3.44
N ILE A 47 4.53 4.57 -2.77
CA ILE A 47 3.17 4.87 -3.22
C ILE A 47 2.59 5.92 -2.29
N ASN A 48 2.20 7.06 -2.87
CA ASN A 48 1.59 8.17 -2.16
C ASN A 48 0.08 8.18 -2.41
N GLY A 49 -0.67 8.64 -1.43
CA GLY A 49 -2.11 8.79 -1.57
C GLY A 49 -2.75 9.51 -0.40
N TYR A 50 -4.07 9.55 -0.43
CA TYR A 50 -4.89 10.00 0.69
C TYR A 50 -6.14 9.14 0.81
N ILE A 51 -6.84 9.24 1.92
CA ILE A 51 -8.03 8.44 2.21
C ILE A 51 -9.26 9.33 2.40
N ASN A 52 -10.46 8.74 2.34
CA ASN A 52 -11.74 9.45 2.61
C ASN A 52 -11.96 10.73 1.80
N ASN A 53 -11.30 10.83 0.64
CA ASN A 53 -11.26 12.01 -0.19
C ASN A 53 -10.72 13.28 0.51
N ASP A 54 -10.00 13.13 1.61
CA ASP A 54 -9.39 14.21 2.38
C ASP A 54 -7.88 14.18 2.23
N LYS A 55 -7.32 15.20 1.59
CA LYS A 55 -5.87 15.34 1.34
C LYS A 55 -5.07 15.53 2.62
N LYS A 56 -5.70 15.91 3.75
CA LYS A 56 -5.03 15.99 5.05
C LYS A 56 -4.68 14.60 5.57
N LEU A 57 -5.52 13.61 5.27
CA LEU A 57 -5.34 12.20 5.62
C LEU A 57 -4.45 11.50 4.59
N TRP A 58 -3.23 12.02 4.41
CA TRP A 58 -2.27 11.51 3.46
C TRP A 58 -1.51 10.32 4.01
N PHE A 59 -1.02 9.49 3.09
CA PHE A 59 -0.14 8.38 3.39
C PHE A 59 0.99 8.21 2.37
N VAL A 60 2.06 7.58 2.85
CA VAL A 60 3.24 7.16 2.09
C VAL A 60 3.52 5.71 2.43
N ALA A 61 3.32 4.82 1.47
CA ALA A 61 3.68 3.41 1.59
C ALA A 61 5.08 3.18 1.00
N SER A 62 6.04 2.77 1.84
CA SER A 62 7.40 2.46 1.43
C SER A 62 7.52 0.98 1.10
N ILE A 63 7.99 0.66 -0.09
CA ILE A 63 8.05 -0.71 -0.60
C ILE A 63 9.50 -1.17 -0.62
N SER A 64 9.74 -2.41 -0.20
CA SER A 64 11.08 -3.00 -0.33
C SER A 64 11.37 -3.30 -1.80
N THR A 65 12.62 -3.12 -2.23
CA THR A 65 13.05 -3.55 -3.57
C THR A 65 13.12 -5.07 -3.72
N THR A 66 13.13 -5.80 -2.60
CA THR A 66 13.30 -7.27 -2.55
C THR A 66 12.05 -8.02 -2.08
N LYS A 67 11.05 -7.32 -1.55
CA LYS A 67 9.85 -7.93 -0.95
C LYS A 67 8.63 -7.06 -1.23
N ASP A 68 7.47 -7.71 -1.28
CA ASP A 68 6.19 -7.00 -1.36
C ASP A 68 5.90 -6.15 -0.12
N PHE A 69 5.02 -5.18 -0.29
CA PHE A 69 4.51 -4.35 0.81
C PHE A 69 3.76 -5.18 1.86
N GLU A 70 4.11 -4.96 3.12
CA GLU A 70 3.46 -5.61 4.28
C GLU A 70 2.83 -4.61 5.23
N ASN A 71 3.60 -3.64 5.73
CA ASN A 71 3.16 -2.69 6.75
C ASN A 71 4.01 -1.41 6.86
N LYS A 72 4.99 -1.20 5.96
CA LYS A 72 5.90 -0.05 6.03
C LYS A 72 5.21 1.23 5.55
N PHE A 73 4.47 1.84 6.45
CA PHE A 73 3.48 2.87 6.17
C PHE A 73 3.74 4.11 7.02
N GLY A 74 3.85 5.27 6.38
CA GLY A 74 3.86 6.58 7.04
C GLY A 74 2.57 7.32 6.71
N CYS A 75 2.04 8.11 7.65
CA CYS A 75 0.83 8.88 7.43
C CYS A 75 0.84 10.23 8.18
N SER A 76 -0.14 11.07 7.86
CA SER A 76 -0.45 12.27 8.64
C SER A 76 -0.83 11.95 10.09
N GLY A 77 -0.52 12.82 11.04
CA GLY A 77 -0.92 12.65 12.44
C GLY A 77 -2.44 12.49 12.63
N GLU A 78 -3.27 13.22 11.88
CA GLU A 78 -4.73 13.05 11.92
C GLU A 78 -5.16 11.63 11.50
N LEU A 79 -4.48 11.04 10.50
CA LEU A 79 -4.73 9.67 10.08
C LEU A 79 -4.24 8.64 11.10
N ASP A 80 -3.11 8.92 11.76
CA ASP A 80 -2.56 8.10 12.84
C ASP A 80 -3.52 8.05 14.04
N GLU A 81 -4.13 9.19 14.40
CA GLU A 81 -5.11 9.29 15.48
C GLU A 81 -6.46 8.61 15.14
N LEU A 82 -6.91 8.75 13.90
CA LEU A 82 -8.16 8.15 13.41
C LEU A 82 -8.04 6.63 13.22
N SER A 83 -6.90 6.18 12.74
CA SER A 83 -6.63 4.76 12.53
C SER A 83 -6.18 4.19 13.87
N LYS A 84 -7.07 3.48 14.57
CA LYS A 84 -6.60 2.48 15.53
C LYS A 84 -5.74 1.49 14.74
N HIS A 85 -4.42 1.70 14.77
CA HIS A 85 -3.46 1.05 13.88
C HIS A 85 -3.80 -0.42 13.68
N PRO A 86 -3.95 -0.93 12.44
CA PRO A 86 -3.84 -2.35 12.22
C PRO A 86 -2.40 -2.74 12.56
N ALA A 87 -2.19 -3.34 13.73
CA ALA A 87 -0.90 -3.94 14.08
C ALA A 87 -0.51 -5.11 13.15
N LYS A 88 -1.41 -5.49 12.23
CA LYS A 88 -1.30 -6.66 11.34
C LYS A 88 -0.74 -6.26 9.97
N SER A 89 0.20 -7.05 9.49
CA SER A 89 0.70 -7.02 8.11
C SER A 89 -0.37 -7.48 7.10
N VAL A 90 -0.19 -7.13 5.83
CA VAL A 90 -1.03 -7.64 4.72
C VAL A 90 -1.14 -9.16 4.77
N SER A 91 -0.02 -9.87 4.99
CA SER A 91 -0.03 -11.33 5.07
C SER A 91 -0.85 -11.87 6.24
N GLU A 92 -0.90 -11.17 7.37
CA GLU A 92 -1.76 -11.53 8.51
C GLU A 92 -3.24 -11.29 8.23
N ILE A 93 -3.56 -10.16 7.57
CA ILE A 93 -4.93 -9.87 7.12
C ILE A 93 -5.42 -10.98 6.17
N GLU A 94 -4.59 -11.40 5.22
CA GLU A 94 -4.93 -12.46 4.27
C GLU A 94 -5.14 -13.83 4.92
N LYS A 95 -4.41 -14.13 6.00
CA LYS A 95 -4.63 -15.36 6.77
C LYS A 95 -5.97 -15.32 7.48
N GLU A 96 -6.25 -14.23 8.20
CA GLU A 96 -7.51 -14.07 8.94
C GLU A 96 -8.73 -14.12 8.00
N GLU A 97 -8.65 -13.48 6.81
CA GLU A 97 -9.73 -13.54 5.81
C GLU A 97 -9.96 -14.97 5.28
N LYS A 98 -8.92 -15.79 5.19
CA LYS A 98 -9.05 -17.19 4.76
C LYS A 98 -9.66 -18.06 5.86
N GLU A 99 -9.26 -17.84 7.11
CA GLU A 99 -9.79 -18.56 8.27
C GLU A 99 -11.28 -18.25 8.47
N LYS A 100 -11.69 -16.98 8.38
CA LYS A 100 -13.10 -16.56 8.48
C LYS A 100 -14.01 -17.08 7.35
N LYS A 101 -13.45 -17.50 6.21
CA LYS A 101 -14.21 -18.07 5.08
C LYS A 101 -14.38 -19.59 5.15
N GLN A 102 -13.65 -20.24 6.06
CA GLN A 102 -13.73 -21.69 6.27
C GLN A 102 -14.68 -22.07 7.41
N GLU A 103 -15.18 -21.09 8.17
CA GLU A 103 -16.23 -21.23 9.19
C GLU A 103 -17.62 -20.94 8.58
#